data_AF-E2FZN7-F1
#
_entry.id   AF-E2FZN7-F1
#
_cell.length_a   1.000
_cell.length_b   1.000
_cell.length_c   1.000
_cell.angle_alpha   90.00
_cell.angle_beta   90.00
_cell.angle_gamma   90.00
#
_symmetry.space_group_name_H-M   'P 1'
#
loop_
_entity.id
_entity.type
_entity.pdbx_description
1 polymer ?
#
loop_
_entity_poly.entity_id
_entity_poly.type
_entity_poly.pdbx_seq_one_letter_code
_entity_poly.pdbx_strand_id
1 'polypeptide(L)'
;SSCFGPAYEFAFIMDADLRKRRLRTKVPMTYVTSEPYIGHLGLGGVGDSKSMLESELRQHHIKWICNAKVVRVESGKMFVAEHNEKGEVIKEHELPFKYSMMIPGFKGVDAVAKVGEKLVNPRGFVKVDEFQRNPAWPNIYSVGVCIAIPPVETTPVPTGTPKTGYMIESME
;
A
#
# COMPACT_ATOMS: atom_id res chain seq x y z
N SER A 1 -3.16 -1.03 -1.26
CA SER A 1 -2.73 -0.61 0.10
C SER A 1 -2.74 0.92 0.18
N SER A 2 -2.54 1.52 1.35
CA SER A 2 -2.28 2.96 1.50
C SER A 2 -0.97 3.29 2.23
N CYS A 3 -0.16 2.28 2.55
CA CYS A 3 1.11 2.46 3.26
C CYS A 3 2.21 1.73 2.48
N PHE A 4 2.90 2.46 1.60
CA PHE A 4 3.89 1.88 0.67
C PHE A 4 5.33 2.04 1.15
N GLY A 5 5.63 3.12 1.89
CA GLY A 5 6.97 3.40 2.42
C GLY A 5 7.61 2.21 3.14
N PRO A 6 6.92 1.59 4.13
CA PRO A 6 7.46 0.42 4.84
C PRO A 6 7.73 -0.81 3.95
N ALA A 7 7.05 -0.93 2.81
CA ALA A 7 7.32 -2.02 1.87
C ALA A 7 8.67 -1.82 1.17
N TYR A 8 8.96 -0.59 0.70
CA TYR A 8 10.27 -0.24 0.16
C TYR A 8 11.37 -0.38 1.22
N GLU A 9 11.14 0.17 2.42
CA GLU A 9 12.07 0.10 3.54
C GLU A 9 12.45 -1.35 3.86
N PHE A 10 11.45 -2.22 4.02
CA PHE A 10 11.70 -3.63 4.31
C PHE A 10 12.46 -4.34 3.20
N ALA A 11 12.16 -4.05 1.92
CA ALA A 11 12.89 -4.62 0.80
C ALA A 11 14.38 -4.23 0.83
N PHE A 12 14.70 -2.96 1.13
CA PHE A 12 16.08 -2.49 1.22
C PHE A 12 16.81 -3.00 2.47
N ILE A 13 16.14 -3.07 3.62
CA ILE A 13 16.72 -3.66 4.85
C ILE A 13 17.03 -5.14 4.64
N MET A 14 16.13 -5.89 3.99
CA MET A 14 16.35 -7.30 3.66
C MET A 14 17.55 -7.48 2.71
N ASP A 15 17.65 -6.66 1.66
CA ASP A 15 18.81 -6.69 0.76
C ASP A 15 20.11 -6.37 1.51
N ALA A 16 20.12 -5.34 2.37
CA ALA A 16 21.28 -4.95 3.15
C ALA A 16 21.74 -6.05 4.12
N ASP A 17 20.82 -6.70 4.83
CA ASP A 17 21.15 -7.82 5.72
C ASP A 17 21.69 -9.04 4.94
N LEU A 18 21.07 -9.40 3.81
CA LEU A 18 21.55 -10.47 2.94
C LEU A 18 22.94 -10.18 2.36
N ARG A 19 23.25 -8.92 2.02
CA ARG A 19 24.59 -8.51 1.57
C ARG A 19 25.61 -8.59 2.69
N LYS A 20 25.26 -8.10 3.90
CA LYS A 20 26.12 -8.20 5.09
C LYS A 20 26.50 -9.65 5.40
N ARG A 21 25.57 -10.58 5.19
CA ARG A 21 25.79 -12.04 5.34
C ARG A 21 26.42 -12.71 4.11
N ARG A 22 26.68 -11.97 3.03
CA ARG A 22 27.20 -12.49 1.74
C ARG A 22 26.29 -13.57 1.11
N LEU A 23 24.98 -13.44 1.30
CA LEU A 23 23.96 -14.38 0.79
C LEU A 23 23.14 -13.80 -0.37
N ARG A 24 23.24 -12.49 -0.65
CA ARG A 24 22.36 -11.80 -1.62
C ARG A 24 22.34 -12.44 -3.02
N THR A 25 23.45 -12.96 -3.50
CA THR A 25 23.54 -13.63 -4.82
C THR A 25 22.76 -14.94 -4.90
N LYS A 26 22.44 -15.55 -3.75
CA LYS A 26 21.66 -16.79 -3.65
C LYS A 26 20.15 -16.54 -3.50
N VAL A 27 19.73 -15.29 -3.33
CA VAL A 27 18.34 -14.93 -3.00
C VAL A 27 17.77 -13.98 -4.06
N PRO A 28 16.97 -14.49 -5.01
CA PRO A 28 16.18 -13.64 -5.90
C PRO A 28 15.16 -12.82 -5.11
N MET A 29 14.98 -11.55 -5.46
CA MET A 29 14.01 -10.66 -4.84
C MET A 29 13.11 -10.04 -5.91
N THR A 30 11.82 -9.96 -5.60
CA THR A 30 10.82 -9.31 -6.46
C THR A 30 9.89 -8.46 -5.60
N TYR A 31 9.76 -7.19 -5.96
CA TYR A 31 8.89 -6.22 -5.32
C TYR A 31 7.55 -6.14 -6.08
N VAL A 32 6.46 -6.50 -5.41
CA VAL A 32 5.12 -6.50 -6.02
C VAL A 32 4.31 -5.39 -5.39
N THR A 33 3.78 -4.46 -6.21
CA THR A 33 3.02 -3.32 -5.71
C THR A 33 1.77 -3.05 -6.52
N SER A 34 0.72 -2.59 -5.83
CA SER A 34 -0.50 -2.07 -6.46
C SER A 34 -0.30 -0.65 -7.03
N GLU A 35 0.85 -0.01 -6.77
CA GLU A 35 1.15 1.30 -7.34
C GLU A 35 1.20 1.25 -8.88
N PRO A 36 0.77 2.31 -9.57
CA PRO A 36 0.86 2.40 -11.04
C PRO A 36 2.31 2.45 -11.54
N TYR A 37 3.22 2.99 -10.72
CA TYR A 37 4.65 3.02 -10.97
C TYR A 37 5.39 3.04 -9.62
N ILE A 38 6.68 2.71 -9.63
CA ILE A 38 7.52 2.71 -8.42
C ILE A 38 7.64 4.13 -7.85
N GLY A 39 7.41 4.30 -6.55
CA GLY A 39 7.48 5.61 -5.90
C GLY A 39 6.23 6.48 -6.05
N HIS A 40 5.11 5.92 -6.51
CA HIS A 40 3.81 6.62 -6.46
C HIS A 40 3.38 6.91 -5.00
N LEU A 41 3.70 6.02 -4.08
CA LEU A 41 3.51 6.13 -2.62
C LEU A 41 2.07 6.36 -2.14
N GLY A 42 1.08 6.25 -3.04
CA GLY A 42 -0.32 6.59 -2.76
C GLY A 42 -0.58 8.10 -2.75
N LEU A 43 0.36 8.89 -3.30
CA LEU A 43 0.36 10.36 -3.27
C LEU A 43 0.51 10.98 -4.67
N GLY A 44 0.50 10.20 -5.74
CA GLY A 44 0.84 10.70 -7.07
C GLY A 44 2.34 10.95 -7.27
N GLY A 45 3.18 10.41 -6.38
CA GLY A 45 4.62 10.70 -6.31
C GLY A 45 4.93 11.92 -5.44
N VAL A 46 6.10 11.92 -4.81
CA VAL A 46 6.62 13.05 -4.02
C VAL A 46 8.02 13.40 -4.55
N GLY A 47 8.18 14.62 -5.08
CA GLY A 47 9.44 15.04 -5.71
C GLY A 47 9.90 14.04 -6.79
N ASP A 48 11.18 13.64 -6.75
CA ASP A 48 11.76 12.64 -7.67
C ASP A 48 11.71 11.19 -7.13
N SER A 49 10.74 10.89 -6.25
CA SER A 49 10.56 9.54 -5.68
C SER A 49 10.53 8.42 -6.73
N LYS A 50 9.96 8.67 -7.91
CA LYS A 50 9.92 7.69 -9.01
C LYS A 50 11.32 7.30 -9.48
N SER A 51 12.08 8.26 -10.00
CA SER A 51 13.40 7.98 -10.60
C SER A 51 14.37 7.47 -9.55
N MET A 52 14.32 8.04 -8.35
CA MET A 52 15.13 7.62 -7.21
C MET A 52 14.87 6.15 -6.85
N LEU A 53 13.63 5.77 -6.53
CA LEU A 53 13.33 4.41 -6.08
C LEU A 53 13.49 3.37 -7.19
N GLU A 54 13.19 3.70 -8.44
CA GLU A 54 13.50 2.79 -9.56
C GLU A 54 15.01 2.56 -9.70
N SER A 55 15.82 3.60 -9.51
CA SER A 55 17.28 3.50 -9.59
C SER A 55 17.84 2.66 -8.45
N GLU A 56 17.36 2.86 -7.23
CA GLU A 56 17.74 2.04 -6.07
C GLU A 56 17.34 0.57 -6.27
N LEU A 57 16.10 0.27 -6.68
CA LEU A 57 15.70 -1.13 -6.95
C LEU A 57 16.60 -1.79 -8.02
N ARG A 58 16.98 -1.06 -9.08
CA ARG A 58 17.91 -1.55 -10.11
C ARG A 58 19.31 -1.82 -9.56
N GLN A 59 19.89 -0.87 -8.82
CA GLN A 59 21.21 -1.02 -8.20
C GLN A 59 21.25 -2.22 -7.24
N HIS A 60 20.14 -2.47 -6.56
CA HIS A 60 19.99 -3.60 -5.65
C HIS A 60 19.57 -4.91 -6.34
N HIS A 61 19.43 -4.93 -7.67
CA HIS A 61 18.96 -6.07 -8.47
C HIS A 61 17.64 -6.67 -7.96
N ILE A 62 16.72 -5.82 -7.51
CA ILE A 62 15.38 -6.20 -7.11
C ILE A 62 14.48 -5.99 -8.33
N LYS A 63 13.87 -7.05 -8.84
CA LYS A 63 12.88 -6.95 -9.92
C LYS A 63 11.56 -6.42 -9.35
N TRP A 64 10.68 -5.84 -10.15
CA TRP A 64 9.39 -5.39 -9.66
C TRP A 64 8.24 -5.62 -10.64
N ILE A 65 7.02 -5.60 -10.11
CA ILE A 65 5.75 -5.66 -10.84
C ILE A 65 4.84 -4.58 -10.24
N CYS A 66 4.45 -3.61 -11.08
CA CYS A 66 3.50 -2.54 -10.76
C CYS A 66 2.09 -2.93 -11.24
N ASN A 67 1.07 -2.11 -10.94
CA ASN A 67 -0.34 -2.41 -11.25
C ASN A 67 -0.74 -3.85 -10.88
N ALA A 68 -0.19 -4.34 -9.78
CA ALA A 68 -0.29 -5.73 -9.40
C ALA A 68 -1.32 -5.95 -8.29
N LYS A 69 -2.19 -6.93 -8.48
CA LYS A 69 -3.12 -7.44 -7.48
C LYS A 69 -2.77 -8.89 -7.16
N VAL A 70 -2.51 -9.17 -5.89
CA VAL A 70 -2.42 -10.56 -5.41
C VAL A 70 -3.82 -11.15 -5.41
N VAL A 71 -4.01 -12.21 -6.20
CA VAL A 71 -5.31 -12.91 -6.33
C VAL A 71 -5.45 -13.93 -5.20
N ARG A 72 -4.40 -14.73 -4.98
CA ARG A 72 -4.33 -15.73 -3.91
C ARG A 72 -2.88 -16.06 -3.57
N VAL A 73 -2.69 -16.63 -2.38
CA VAL A 73 -1.41 -17.10 -1.89
C VAL A 73 -1.58 -18.55 -1.45
N GLU A 74 -0.65 -19.40 -1.86
CA GLU A 74 -0.55 -20.80 -1.48
C GLU A 74 0.82 -21.06 -0.83
N SER A 75 1.03 -22.27 -0.34
CA SER A 75 2.31 -22.67 0.24
C SER A 75 3.44 -22.51 -0.78
N GLY A 76 4.30 -21.51 -0.55
CA GLY A 76 5.47 -21.21 -1.36
C GLY A 76 5.20 -20.60 -2.73
N LYS A 77 3.97 -20.15 -3.01
CA LYS A 77 3.61 -19.59 -4.32
C LYS A 77 2.55 -18.48 -4.22
N MET A 78 2.78 -17.38 -4.92
CA MET A 78 1.87 -16.24 -4.98
C MET A 78 1.36 -16.04 -6.42
N PHE A 79 0.06 -15.82 -6.56
CA PHE A 79 -0.60 -15.59 -7.84
C PHE A 79 -0.94 -14.11 -7.96
N VAL A 80 -0.38 -13.45 -8.97
CA VAL A 80 -0.45 -12.00 -9.13
C VAL A 80 -0.99 -11.66 -10.51
N ALA A 81 -2.04 -10.85 -10.56
CA ALA A 81 -2.55 -10.28 -11.80
C ALA A 81 -2.00 -8.86 -11.98
N GLU A 82 -1.28 -8.64 -13.08
CA GLU A 82 -0.80 -7.33 -13.53
C GLU A 82 -1.84 -6.71 -14.48
N HIS A 83 -2.11 -5.42 -14.28
CA HIS A 83 -3.15 -4.69 -15.01
C HIS A 83 -2.55 -3.57 -15.86
N ASN A 84 -3.23 -3.21 -16.96
CA ASN A 84 -2.93 -1.99 -17.70
C ASN A 84 -3.54 -0.75 -17.03
N GLU A 85 -3.35 0.42 -17.64
CA GLU A 85 -3.89 1.69 -17.16
C GLU A 85 -5.44 1.73 -17.12
N LYS A 86 -6.11 0.87 -17.90
CA LYS A 86 -7.58 0.75 -17.89
C LYS A 86 -8.08 -0.20 -16.79
N GLY A 87 -7.18 -0.81 -16.02
CA GLY A 87 -7.53 -1.80 -15.00
C GLY A 87 -7.87 -3.18 -15.58
N GLU A 88 -7.52 -3.46 -16.83
CA GLU A 88 -7.70 -4.77 -17.45
C GLU A 88 -6.47 -5.64 -17.17
N VAL A 89 -6.68 -6.92 -16.87
CA VAL A 89 -5.58 -7.87 -16.64
C VAL A 89 -4.81 -8.07 -17.95
N ILE A 90 -3.51 -7.79 -17.93
CA ILE A 90 -2.62 -8.00 -19.08
C ILE A 90 -1.70 -9.21 -18.90
N LYS A 91 -1.46 -9.62 -17.65
CA LYS A 91 -0.58 -10.75 -17.36
C LYS A 91 -0.87 -11.36 -16.00
N GLU A 92 -0.86 -12.68 -15.94
CA GLU A 92 -0.85 -13.42 -14.69
C GLU A 92 0.57 -13.94 -14.42
N HIS A 93 1.02 -13.76 -13.18
CA HIS A 93 2.32 -14.19 -12.71
C HIS A 93 2.15 -15.23 -11.61
N GLU A 94 3.00 -16.24 -11.70
CA GLU A 94 3.19 -17.23 -10.65
C GLU A 94 4.55 -17.01 -10.02
N LEU A 95 4.57 -16.48 -8.80
CA LEU A 95 5.80 -16.10 -8.11
C LEU A 95 6.12 -17.13 -7.01
N PRO A 96 7.13 -18.00 -7.21
CA PRO A 96 7.59 -18.87 -6.14
C PRO A 96 8.29 -18.05 -5.05
N PHE A 97 8.03 -18.38 -3.79
CA PHE A 97 8.70 -17.73 -2.66
C PHE A 97 9.06 -18.74 -1.56
N LYS A 98 10.20 -18.49 -0.91
CA LYS A 98 10.53 -19.12 0.38
C LYS A 98 10.21 -18.20 1.56
N TYR A 99 10.18 -16.91 1.30
CA TYR A 99 9.81 -15.86 2.23
C TYR A 99 9.07 -14.77 1.48
N SER A 100 8.00 -14.23 2.05
CA SER A 100 7.21 -13.14 1.46
C SER A 100 6.70 -12.23 2.56
N MET A 101 6.67 -10.92 2.28
CA MET A 101 6.05 -9.91 3.12
C MET A 101 5.22 -9.01 2.20
N MET A 102 3.96 -8.77 2.56
CA MET A 102 3.05 -7.89 1.82
C MET A 102 2.35 -6.95 2.79
N ILE A 103 2.23 -5.68 2.41
CA ILE A 103 1.38 -4.75 3.16
C ILE A 103 -0.09 -4.97 2.74
N PRO A 104 -0.98 -5.34 3.67
CA PRO A 104 -2.38 -5.60 3.35
C PRO A 104 -3.14 -4.29 3.04
N GLY A 105 -4.29 -4.43 2.40
CA GLY A 105 -5.25 -3.33 2.33
C GLY A 105 -5.87 -3.05 3.70
N PHE A 106 -5.98 -1.78 4.08
CA PHE A 106 -6.63 -1.40 5.33
C PHE A 106 -8.15 -1.31 5.16
N LYS A 107 -8.86 -1.66 6.23
CA LYS A 107 -10.31 -1.50 6.41
C LYS A 107 -10.57 -1.04 7.85
N GLY A 108 -11.72 -0.41 8.07
CA GLY A 108 -12.21 -0.13 9.41
C GLY A 108 -12.40 -1.40 10.23
N VAL A 109 -12.25 -1.29 11.54
CA VAL A 109 -12.47 -2.41 12.46
C VAL A 109 -13.95 -2.74 12.56
N ASP A 110 -14.27 -4.02 12.73
CA ASP A 110 -15.65 -4.52 12.66
C ASP A 110 -16.58 -3.85 13.69
N ALA A 111 -16.10 -3.52 14.88
CA ALA A 111 -16.88 -2.84 15.92
C ALA A 111 -17.40 -1.46 15.46
N VAL A 112 -16.59 -0.71 14.71
CA VAL A 112 -16.94 0.62 14.19
C VAL A 112 -17.75 0.48 12.91
N ALA A 113 -17.36 -0.44 12.01
CA ALA A 113 -18.04 -0.64 10.74
C ALA A 113 -19.51 -1.08 10.91
N LYS A 114 -19.79 -1.91 11.93
CA LYS A 114 -21.15 -2.43 12.23
C LYS A 114 -22.13 -1.37 12.74
N VAL A 115 -21.66 -0.20 13.18
CA VAL A 115 -22.56 0.89 13.62
C VAL A 115 -23.41 1.40 12.45
N GLY A 116 -22.91 1.27 11.22
CA GLY A 116 -23.67 1.48 10.00
C GLY A 116 -23.25 2.70 9.20
N GLU A 117 -23.90 2.87 8.05
CA GLU A 117 -23.48 3.79 6.99
C GLU A 117 -23.54 5.26 7.37
N LYS A 118 -24.22 5.64 8.46
CA LYS A 118 -24.15 7.03 8.98
C LYS A 118 -22.76 7.35 9.55
N LEU A 119 -22.09 6.37 10.16
CA LEU A 119 -20.75 6.53 10.73
C LEU A 119 -19.65 6.45 9.68
N VAL A 120 -19.69 5.40 8.88
CA VAL A 120 -18.55 4.94 8.10
C VAL A 120 -18.82 4.96 6.60
N ASN A 121 -17.76 4.96 5.81
CA ASN A 121 -17.84 4.66 4.38
C ASN A 121 -17.91 3.13 4.13
N PRO A 122 -18.09 2.66 2.88
CA PRO A 122 -18.17 1.22 2.57
C PRO A 122 -16.94 0.39 2.98
N ARG A 123 -15.79 1.03 3.21
CA ARG A 123 -14.56 0.38 3.70
C ARG A 123 -14.44 0.38 5.24
N GLY A 124 -15.44 0.91 5.95
CA GLY A 124 -15.48 0.97 7.41
C GLY A 124 -14.72 2.14 8.03
N PHE A 125 -14.21 3.09 7.23
CA PHE A 125 -13.53 4.27 7.76
C PHE A 125 -14.54 5.33 8.18
N VAL A 126 -14.31 5.99 9.32
CA VAL A 126 -15.22 6.99 9.89
C VAL A 126 -15.25 8.23 9.01
N LYS A 127 -16.47 8.68 8.67
CA LYS A 127 -16.69 9.94 7.97
C LYS A 127 -16.57 11.09 8.96
N VAL A 128 -15.77 12.08 8.61
CA VAL A 128 -15.51 13.27 9.43
C VAL A 128 -15.65 14.54 8.60
N ASP A 129 -16.01 15.64 9.25
CA ASP A 129 -15.89 17.00 8.73
C ASP A 129 -14.47 17.54 8.93
N GLU A 130 -14.23 18.81 8.59
CA GLU A 130 -12.94 19.49 8.75
C GLU A 130 -12.48 19.66 10.21
N PHE A 131 -13.38 19.42 11.18
CA PHE A 131 -13.12 19.48 12.63
C PHE A 131 -13.08 18.07 13.25
N GLN A 132 -12.78 17.06 12.44
CA GLN A 132 -12.64 15.67 12.86
C GLN A 132 -13.91 15.05 13.47
N ARG A 133 -15.07 15.65 13.25
CA ARG A 133 -16.36 15.25 13.84
C ARG A 133 -17.23 14.54 12.82
N ASN A 134 -18.00 13.55 13.25
CA ASN A 134 -18.94 12.89 12.36
C ASN A 134 -20.12 13.81 11.98
N PRO A 135 -20.45 13.98 10.69
CA PRO A 135 -21.54 14.86 10.27
C PRO A 135 -22.94 14.46 10.75
N ALA A 136 -23.18 13.17 11.02
CA ALA A 136 -24.47 12.67 11.50
C ALA A 136 -24.57 12.62 13.04
N TRP A 137 -23.43 12.54 13.74
CA TRP A 137 -23.35 12.40 15.19
C TRP A 137 -22.32 13.38 15.77
N PRO A 138 -22.76 14.57 16.21
CA PRO A 138 -21.87 15.65 16.63
C PRO A 138 -21.00 15.35 17.86
N ASN A 139 -21.29 14.28 18.59
CA ASN A 139 -20.53 13.82 19.76
C ASN A 139 -19.51 12.72 19.43
N ILE A 140 -19.37 12.32 18.16
CA ILE A 140 -18.42 11.30 17.73
C ILE A 140 -17.34 11.98 16.89
N TYR A 141 -16.10 11.82 17.33
CA TYR A 141 -14.90 12.33 16.66
C TYR A 141 -14.01 11.15 16.25
N SER A 142 -13.18 11.36 15.24
CA SER A 142 -12.24 10.34 14.78
C SER A 142 -10.98 10.98 14.22
N VAL A 143 -9.84 10.42 14.61
CA VAL A 143 -8.50 10.91 14.25
C VAL A 143 -7.62 9.71 13.90
N GLY A 144 -6.72 9.87 12.94
CA GLY A 144 -5.76 8.83 12.58
C GLY A 144 -6.14 8.00 11.36
N VAL A 145 -5.56 6.80 11.25
CA VAL A 145 -5.74 5.91 10.08
C VAL A 145 -7.20 5.49 9.87
N CYS A 146 -8.02 5.55 10.91
CA CYS A 146 -9.44 5.15 10.88
C CYS A 146 -10.38 6.14 10.18
N ILE A 147 -9.92 7.34 9.80
CA ILE A 147 -10.76 8.32 9.09
C ILE A 147 -10.83 8.06 7.59
N ALA A 148 -11.98 8.41 7.01
CA ALA A 148 -12.20 8.36 5.58
C ALA A 148 -11.56 9.59 4.92
N ILE A 149 -10.37 9.41 4.34
CA ILE A 149 -9.77 10.38 3.42
C ILE A 149 -9.89 9.84 1.99
N PRO A 150 -10.42 10.63 1.03
CA PRO A 150 -10.50 10.22 -0.36
C PRO A 150 -9.09 9.93 -0.93
N PRO A 151 -8.95 8.96 -1.86
CA PRO A 151 -7.72 8.80 -2.63
C PRO A 151 -7.35 10.11 -3.33
N VAL A 152 -6.05 10.42 -3.43
CA VAL A 152 -5.56 11.58 -4.18
C VAL A 152 -5.88 11.49 -5.67
N GLU A 153 -5.90 10.27 -6.21
CA GLU A 153 -6.29 9.96 -7.57
C GLU A 153 -6.87 8.54 -7.66
N THR A 154 -7.53 8.24 -8.77
CA THR A 154 -7.96 6.87 -9.09
C THR A 154 -6.84 6.16 -9.85
N THR A 155 -6.44 5.00 -9.34
CA THR A 155 -5.39 4.16 -9.94
C THR A 155 -5.96 2.86 -10.50
N PRO A 156 -5.27 2.21 -11.47
CA PRO A 156 -5.80 1.00 -12.11
C PRO A 156 -6.03 -0.17 -11.13
N VAL A 157 -5.13 -0.32 -10.17
CA VAL A 157 -5.34 -1.19 -9.00
C VAL A 157 -5.54 -0.33 -7.76
N PRO A 158 -6.63 -0.50 -6.98
CA PRO A 158 -6.97 0.42 -5.91
C PRO A 158 -5.84 0.70 -4.89
N THR A 159 -5.37 1.94 -4.90
CA THR A 159 -4.44 2.50 -3.90
C THR A 159 -5.13 3.58 -3.06
N GLY A 160 -4.73 3.72 -1.80
CA GLY A 160 -5.23 4.77 -0.92
C GLY A 160 -4.15 5.75 -0.49
N THR A 161 -4.58 6.92 -0.01
CA THR A 161 -3.71 7.96 0.56
C THR A 161 -3.20 7.54 1.94
N PRO A 162 -1.87 7.63 2.22
CA PRO A 162 -1.32 7.38 3.55
C PRO A 162 -1.84 8.40 4.58
N LYS A 163 -1.84 8.00 5.86
CA LYS A 163 -2.09 8.89 7.00
C LYS A 163 -0.85 8.80 7.89
N THR A 164 0.01 9.81 7.81
CA THR A 164 1.33 9.84 8.47
C THR A 164 1.28 10.62 9.79
N GLY A 165 2.31 10.47 10.63
CA GLY A 165 2.35 11.02 12.00
C GLY A 165 1.97 12.49 12.08
N TYR A 166 2.65 13.36 11.34
CA TYR A 166 2.35 14.80 11.36
C TYR A 166 0.89 15.10 10.97
N MET A 167 0.35 14.46 9.91
CA MET A 167 -1.05 14.63 9.53
C MET A 167 -1.99 14.23 10.66
N ILE A 168 -1.69 13.16 11.38
CA ILE A 168 -2.52 12.67 12.48
C ILE A 168 -2.43 13.59 13.70
N GLU A 169 -1.24 14.11 14.01
CA GLU A 169 -1.00 15.03 15.13
C GLU A 169 -1.61 16.42 14.91
N SER A 170 -1.81 16.82 13.65
CA SER A 170 -2.40 18.11 13.25
C SER A 170 -3.91 18.05 12.95
N MET A 171 -4.54 16.88 13.11
CA MET A 171 -5.99 16.73 13.05
C MET A 171 -6.60 17.27 14.36
N GLU A 172 -6.57 18.60 14.52
CA GLU A 172 -7.20 19.35 15.62
C GLU A 172 -8.66 19.74 15.29
#